data_AF-W0SC44-F1
#
_entry.id   AF-W0SC44-F1
#
_cell.length_a   1.000
_cell.length_b   1.000
_cell.length_c   1.000
_cell.angle_alpha   90.00
_cell.angle_beta   90.00
_cell.angle_gamma   90.00
#
_symmetry.space_group_name_H-M   'P 1'
#
loop_
_entity.id
_entity.type
_entity.pdbx_description
1 polymer ?
#
loop_
_entity_poly.entity_id
_entity_poly.type
_entity_poly.pdbx_seq_one_letter_code
_entity_poly.pdbx_strand_id
1 'polypeptide(L)'
;MIRSVDFISRLKAESLPARNDLAVISITEPEADPAALAFHEDVILRLVFHDVDPGAETETRWTLFDPSHADQVIRFVRRLHADSEYLDLIIHCRAGISRSAALALFVAADTGCEFPRRPFAGLANKHMLIVLEQMTGTSLPRPRALPKRESFSVSVVRDFHTDEAEVTVENIRTGETVVVDGPMLFAAAFAAAGIQKVWGVLNPPPSYHVQDWDNLT
;
A
#
# COMPACT_ATOMS: atom_id res chain seq x y z
N MET A 1 18.65 -1.65 -8.22
CA MET A 1 18.24 -2.40 -7.01
C MET A 1 16.99 -1.75 -6.46
N ILE A 2 15.95 -2.54 -6.21
CA ILE A 2 14.72 -2.02 -5.60
C ILE A 2 14.96 -1.84 -4.10
N ARG A 3 14.87 -0.61 -3.61
CA ARG A 3 15.03 -0.27 -2.19
C ARG A 3 13.76 -0.55 -1.41
N SER A 4 12.64 -0.04 -1.92
CA SER A 4 11.33 -0.17 -1.29
C SER A 4 10.26 -0.42 -2.35
N VAL A 5 9.19 -1.08 -1.93
CA VAL A 5 7.96 -1.21 -2.72
C VAL A 5 6.79 -0.66 -1.93
N ASP A 6 5.88 0.00 -2.63
CA ASP A 6 4.64 0.48 -2.06
C ASP A 6 3.48 0.37 -3.05
N PHE A 7 2.24 0.41 -2.54
CA PHE A 7 1.05 0.43 -3.37
C PHE A 7 0.10 1.59 -3.06
N ILE A 8 -0.50 2.14 -4.11
CA ILE A 8 -1.38 3.32 -4.02
C ILE A 8 -2.56 3.23 -5.01
N SER A 9 -3.52 4.15 -4.88
CA SER A 9 -4.61 4.31 -5.84
C SER A 9 -4.15 5.02 -7.12
N ARG A 10 -4.93 4.88 -8.21
CA ARG A 10 -4.69 5.57 -9.48
C ARG A 10 -4.64 7.09 -9.27
N LEU A 11 -5.61 7.64 -8.54
CA LEU A 11 -5.67 9.08 -8.24
C LEU A 11 -4.37 9.59 -7.62
N LYS A 12 -3.79 8.82 -6.69
CA LYS A 12 -2.53 9.19 -6.04
C LYS A 12 -1.34 9.03 -6.98
N ALA A 13 -1.33 7.99 -7.82
CA ALA A 13 -0.25 7.74 -8.78
C ALA A 13 -0.17 8.83 -9.85
N GLU A 14 -1.31 9.26 -10.39
CA GLU A 14 -1.40 10.35 -11.38
C GLU A 14 -1.02 11.71 -10.77
N SER A 15 -1.09 11.87 -9.45
CA SER A 15 -0.63 13.08 -8.76
C SER A 15 0.86 13.08 -8.40
N LEU A 16 1.60 12.00 -8.67
CA LEU A 16 3.03 11.95 -8.33
C LEU A 16 3.84 12.77 -9.35
N PRO A 17 4.79 13.60 -8.89
CA PRO A 17 5.72 14.25 -9.80
C PRO A 17 6.70 13.23 -10.41
N ALA A 18 7.20 13.55 -11.60
CA ALA A 18 8.27 12.80 -12.24
C ALA A 18 9.50 12.72 -11.32
N ARG A 19 10.08 11.52 -11.19
CA ARG A 19 11.27 11.26 -10.38
C ARG A 19 12.16 10.23 -11.08
N ASN A 20 13.47 10.43 -10.99
CA ASN A 20 14.46 9.52 -11.60
C ASN A 20 14.76 8.29 -10.73
N ASP A 21 14.43 8.34 -9.44
CA ASP A 21 14.66 7.29 -8.46
C ASP A 21 13.40 6.42 -8.22
N LEU A 22 12.47 6.40 -9.18
CA LEU A 22 11.17 5.76 -9.03
C LEU A 22 10.73 5.04 -10.31
N ALA A 23 10.32 3.79 -10.16
CA ALA A 23 9.66 3.01 -11.21
C ALA A 23 8.20 2.74 -10.83
N VAL A 24 7.36 2.45 -11.83
CA VAL A 24 5.93 2.25 -11.64
C VAL A 24 5.43 0.96 -12.32
N ILE A 25 4.62 0.18 -11.62
CA ILE A 25 3.74 -0.82 -12.23
C ILE A 25 2.31 -0.26 -12.21
N SER A 26 1.75 -0.05 -13.40
CA SER A 26 0.42 0.51 -13.64
C SER A 26 -0.55 -0.58 -14.03
N ILE A 27 -1.60 -0.79 -13.22
CA ILE A 27 -2.65 -1.78 -13.49
C ILE A 27 -3.96 -1.06 -13.79
N THR A 28 -4.53 -1.28 -14.98
CA THR A 28 -5.83 -0.74 -15.38
C THR A 28 -6.81 -1.84 -15.79
N GLU A 29 -8.10 -1.50 -15.81
CA GLU A 29 -9.15 -2.34 -16.38
C GLU A 29 -9.18 -2.13 -17.91
N PRO A 30 -9.55 -3.15 -18.72
CA PRO A 30 -9.59 -3.02 -20.18
C PRO A 30 -10.45 -1.86 -20.71
N GLU A 31 -11.50 -1.49 -19.97
CA GLU A 31 -12.44 -0.43 -20.34
C GLU A 31 -11.94 0.96 -19.91
N ALA A 32 -10.87 1.03 -19.12
CA ALA A 32 -10.35 2.28 -18.58
C ALA A 32 -9.19 2.81 -19.43
N ASP A 33 -9.14 4.12 -19.61
CA ASP A 33 -7.97 4.77 -20.19
C ASP A 33 -6.71 4.47 -19.37
N PRO A 34 -5.53 4.38 -20.00
CA PRO A 34 -4.26 4.30 -19.30
C PRO A 34 -4.11 5.40 -18.25
N ALA A 35 -3.46 5.10 -17.12
CA ALA A 35 -3.19 6.13 -16.11
C ALA A 35 -2.25 7.20 -16.66
N ALA A 36 -2.60 8.47 -16.42
CA ALA A 36 -1.84 9.65 -16.81
C ALA A 36 -0.68 9.88 -15.85
N LEU A 37 0.41 9.15 -16.08
CA LEU A 37 1.60 9.15 -15.23
C LEU A 37 2.66 10.11 -15.76
N ALA A 38 3.27 10.91 -14.88
CA ALA A 38 4.30 11.89 -15.24
C ALA A 38 5.71 11.29 -15.45
N PHE A 39 5.84 9.97 -15.53
CA PHE A 39 7.13 9.26 -15.60
C PHE A 39 7.49 8.91 -17.05
N HIS A 40 8.78 8.66 -17.31
CA HIS A 40 9.22 8.12 -18.60
C HIS A 40 8.70 6.68 -18.79
N GLU A 41 8.28 6.32 -20.00
CA GLU A 41 7.70 4.99 -20.27
C GLU A 41 8.68 3.83 -19.97
N ASP A 42 10.00 4.04 -20.06
CA ASP A 42 11.02 3.00 -19.78
C ASP A 42 11.03 2.51 -18.32
N VAL A 43 10.50 3.33 -17.39
CA VAL A 43 10.36 3.00 -15.97
C VAL A 43 8.93 2.62 -15.59
N ILE A 44 8.03 2.45 -16.57
CA ILE A 44 6.64 2.05 -16.36
C ILE A 44 6.39 0.66 -16.97
N LEU A 45 5.85 -0.27 -16.18
CA LEU A 45 5.19 -1.47 -16.70
C LEU A 45 3.68 -1.26 -16.67
N ARG A 46 3.02 -1.39 -17.83
CA ARG A 46 1.55 -1.27 -17.95
C ARG A 46 0.92 -2.64 -18.11
N LEU A 47 -0.02 -2.98 -17.24
CA LEU A 47 -0.78 -4.23 -17.24
C LEU A 47 -2.27 -3.95 -17.31
N VAL A 48 -3.01 -4.77 -18.05
CA VAL A 48 -4.44 -4.55 -18.31
C VAL A 48 -5.23 -5.83 -18.00
N PHE A 49 -5.91 -5.84 -16.86
CA PHE A 49 -6.76 -6.95 -16.43
C PHE A 49 -7.71 -6.53 -15.29
N HIS A 50 -8.77 -7.31 -15.09
CA HIS A 50 -9.82 -7.03 -14.11
C HIS A 50 -9.44 -7.44 -12.68
N ASP A 51 -10.05 -6.78 -11.69
CA ASP A 51 -9.92 -7.12 -10.27
C ASP A 51 -10.86 -8.26 -9.86
N VAL A 52 -10.62 -9.45 -10.37
CA VAL A 52 -11.52 -10.59 -10.18
C VAL A 52 -10.72 -11.78 -9.62
N ASP A 53 -11.23 -12.38 -8.55
CA ASP A 53 -10.86 -13.74 -8.14
C ASP A 53 -11.77 -14.71 -8.91
N PRO A 54 -11.24 -15.74 -9.60
CA PRO A 54 -12.06 -16.68 -10.34
C PRO A 54 -12.94 -17.47 -9.35
N GLY A 55 -14.26 -17.25 -9.45
CA GLY A 55 -15.28 -18.04 -8.78
C GLY A 55 -15.74 -19.23 -9.64
N ALA A 56 -16.74 -19.97 -9.14
CA ALA A 56 -17.29 -21.15 -9.82
C ALA A 56 -17.96 -20.85 -11.18
N GLU A 57 -18.28 -19.59 -11.46
CA GLU A 57 -18.79 -19.12 -12.74
C GLU A 57 -17.78 -18.16 -13.35
N THR A 58 -16.80 -18.71 -14.07
CA THR A 58 -15.91 -17.92 -14.92
C THR A 58 -16.75 -17.34 -16.06
N GLU A 59 -17.40 -16.21 -15.83
CA GLU A 59 -17.97 -15.44 -16.92
C GLU A 59 -16.84 -15.13 -17.89
N THR A 60 -16.92 -15.62 -19.12
CA THR A 60 -15.96 -15.42 -20.23
C THR A 60 -15.73 -13.95 -20.61
N ARG A 61 -16.32 -13.00 -19.87
CA ARG A 61 -16.19 -11.56 -20.08
C ARG A 61 -15.00 -10.92 -19.35
N TRP A 62 -14.42 -11.59 -18.35
CA TRP A 62 -13.36 -10.99 -17.53
C TRP A 62 -11.97 -11.40 -18.02
N THR A 63 -11.14 -10.42 -18.37
CA THR A 63 -9.68 -10.60 -18.49
C THR A 63 -9.07 -10.80 -17.11
N LEU A 64 -8.62 -12.02 -16.81
CA LEU A 64 -7.97 -12.35 -15.53
C LEU A 64 -6.46 -12.10 -15.59
N PHE A 65 -5.85 -11.94 -14.42
CA PHE A 65 -4.40 -12.06 -14.29
C PHE A 65 -3.99 -13.49 -14.63
N ASP A 66 -2.95 -13.66 -15.43
CA ASP A 66 -2.56 -14.96 -15.98
C ASP A 66 -1.03 -15.13 -15.98
N PRO A 67 -0.50 -16.31 -16.36
CA PRO A 67 0.94 -16.53 -16.40
C PRO A 67 1.71 -15.56 -17.30
N SER A 68 1.10 -15.01 -18.35
CA SER A 68 1.76 -14.05 -19.23
C SER A 68 1.93 -12.67 -18.57
N HIS A 69 0.94 -12.25 -17.77
CA HIS A 69 1.05 -11.07 -16.93
C HIS A 69 2.10 -11.27 -15.83
N ALA A 70 2.13 -12.46 -15.21
CA ALA A 70 3.13 -12.81 -14.21
C ALA A 70 4.55 -12.76 -14.78
N ASP A 71 4.81 -13.33 -15.96
CA ASP A 71 6.12 -13.28 -16.61
C ASP A 71 6.59 -11.83 -16.84
N GLN A 72 5.70 -10.96 -17.35
CA GLN A 72 6.01 -9.55 -17.54
C GLN A 72 6.41 -8.86 -16.23
N VAL A 73 5.67 -9.09 -15.15
CA VAL A 73 5.99 -8.55 -13.82
C VAL A 73 7.33 -9.08 -13.32
N ILE A 74 7.54 -10.39 -13.35
CA ILE A 74 8.76 -11.03 -12.86
C ILE A 74 9.98 -10.49 -13.61
N ARG A 75 9.92 -10.43 -14.94
CA ARG A 75 11.02 -9.91 -15.76
C ARG A 75 11.29 -8.44 -15.48
N PHE A 76 10.24 -7.63 -15.34
CA PHE A 76 10.39 -6.21 -15.04
C PHE A 76 11.02 -5.98 -13.67
N VAL A 77 10.51 -6.64 -12.63
CA VAL A 77 11.00 -6.52 -11.24
C VAL A 77 12.45 -6.99 -11.14
N ARG A 78 12.79 -8.16 -11.71
CA ARG A 78 14.15 -8.69 -11.65
C ARG A 78 15.14 -7.85 -12.45
N ARG A 79 14.73 -7.29 -13.59
CA ARG A 79 15.55 -6.34 -14.36
C ARG A 79 15.87 -5.09 -13.53
N LEU A 80 14.85 -4.46 -12.93
CA LEU A 80 15.04 -3.28 -12.08
C LEU A 80 15.88 -3.58 -10.83
N HIS A 81 15.67 -4.77 -10.25
CA HIS A 81 16.39 -5.15 -9.04
C HIS A 81 17.87 -5.47 -9.32
N ALA A 82 18.19 -6.04 -10.49
CA ALA A 82 19.57 -6.32 -10.92
C ALA A 82 20.37 -5.06 -11.28
N ASP A 83 19.72 -3.93 -11.55
CA ASP A 83 20.40 -2.66 -11.80
C ASP A 83 21.19 -2.19 -10.55
N SER A 84 22.23 -1.39 -10.73
CA SER A 84 23.05 -0.85 -9.62
C SER A 84 22.43 0.39 -8.96
N GLU A 85 21.52 1.10 -9.63
CA GLU A 85 20.87 2.29 -9.06
C GLU A 85 19.73 1.91 -8.12
N TYR A 86 19.67 2.57 -6.94
CA TYR A 86 18.59 2.37 -5.99
C TYR A 86 17.32 3.09 -6.45
N LEU A 87 16.21 2.36 -6.49
CA LEU A 87 14.92 2.90 -6.89
C LEU A 87 13.78 2.42 -5.98
N ASP A 88 12.80 3.30 -5.76
CA ASP A 88 11.54 2.92 -5.16
C ASP A 88 10.59 2.40 -6.25
N LEU A 89 9.84 1.34 -5.94
CA LEU A 89 8.82 0.81 -6.84
C LEU A 89 7.43 1.15 -6.33
N ILE A 90 6.66 1.86 -7.14
CA ILE A 90 5.25 2.14 -6.86
C ILE A 90 4.36 1.26 -7.73
N ILE A 91 3.39 0.63 -7.10
CA ILE A 91 2.39 -0.18 -7.81
C ILE A 91 1.03 0.44 -7.59
N HIS A 92 0.30 0.72 -8.66
CA HIS A 92 -1.06 1.22 -8.53
C HIS A 92 -2.06 0.38 -9.30
N CYS A 93 -3.29 0.39 -8.80
CA CYS A 93 -4.46 -0.04 -9.54
C CYS A 93 -5.54 1.04 -9.39
N ARG A 94 -6.82 0.74 -9.67
CA ARG A 94 -7.90 1.71 -9.50
C ARG A 94 -7.98 2.24 -8.06
N ALA A 95 -8.22 1.35 -7.08
CA ALA A 95 -8.41 1.73 -5.67
C ALA A 95 -7.14 1.66 -4.81
N GLY A 96 -6.10 0.94 -5.25
CA GLY A 96 -4.91 0.71 -4.44
C GLY A 96 -5.14 -0.23 -3.26
N ILE A 97 -5.88 -1.34 -3.48
CA ILE A 97 -6.32 -2.24 -2.40
C ILE A 97 -6.01 -3.71 -2.71
N SER A 98 -6.45 -4.20 -3.87
CA SER A 98 -6.46 -5.65 -4.19
C SER A 98 -5.32 -6.03 -5.14
N ARG A 99 -5.38 -5.63 -6.41
CA ARG A 99 -4.36 -5.97 -7.43
C ARG A 99 -2.96 -5.44 -7.12
N SER A 100 -2.87 -4.16 -6.76
CA SER A 100 -1.57 -3.52 -6.49
C SER A 100 -0.92 -4.07 -5.21
N ALA A 101 -1.72 -4.39 -4.20
CA ALA A 101 -1.25 -5.04 -2.98
C ALA A 101 -0.70 -6.45 -3.25
N ALA A 102 -1.34 -7.22 -4.15
CA ALA A 102 -0.87 -8.54 -4.54
C ALA A 102 0.51 -8.49 -5.19
N LEU A 103 0.74 -7.55 -6.12
CA LEU A 103 2.06 -7.39 -6.71
C LEU A 103 3.08 -6.84 -5.71
N ALA A 104 2.71 -5.94 -4.81
CA ALA A 104 3.65 -5.41 -3.81
C ALA A 104 4.13 -6.50 -2.85
N LEU A 105 3.24 -7.43 -2.46
CA LEU A 105 3.61 -8.64 -1.72
C LEU A 105 4.62 -9.49 -2.49
N PHE A 106 4.38 -9.70 -3.79
CA PHE A 106 5.29 -10.43 -4.65
C PHE A 106 6.66 -9.76 -4.72
N VAL A 107 6.72 -8.46 -5.02
CA VAL A 107 8.00 -7.75 -5.14
C VAL A 107 8.80 -7.82 -3.86
N ALA A 108 8.17 -7.57 -2.71
CA ALA A 108 8.84 -7.64 -1.41
C ALA A 108 9.39 -9.05 -1.15
N ALA A 109 8.66 -10.10 -1.54
CA ALA A 109 9.10 -11.48 -1.36
C ALA A 109 10.20 -11.92 -2.34
N ASP A 110 10.13 -11.53 -3.61
CA ASP A 110 11.12 -11.91 -4.65
C ASP A 110 12.43 -11.14 -4.50
N THR A 111 12.40 -9.92 -3.92
CA THR A 111 13.58 -9.03 -3.85
C THR A 111 14.11 -8.80 -2.44
N GLY A 112 13.32 -9.06 -1.40
CA GLY A 112 13.67 -8.72 -0.02
C GLY A 112 13.69 -7.22 0.29
N CYS A 113 13.15 -6.38 -0.60
CA CYS A 113 13.10 -4.93 -0.39
C CYS A 113 12.16 -4.53 0.76
N GLU A 114 12.28 -3.29 1.23
CA GLU A 114 11.38 -2.77 2.26
C GLU A 114 9.95 -2.68 1.72
N PHE A 115 8.97 -3.04 2.56
CA PHE A 115 7.54 -2.87 2.23
C PHE A 115 6.78 -2.33 3.46
N PRO A 116 6.82 -1.02 3.71
CA PRO A 116 6.21 -0.40 4.88
C PRO A 116 4.69 -0.67 4.99
N ARG A 117 3.97 -0.65 3.85
CA ARG A 117 2.53 -0.94 3.80
C ARG A 117 2.16 -2.43 3.77
N ARG A 118 3.11 -3.34 4.04
CA ARG A 118 2.83 -4.78 4.09
C ARG A 118 1.62 -5.13 4.97
N PRO A 119 1.41 -4.56 6.17
CA PRO A 119 0.24 -4.86 7.00
C PRO A 119 -1.12 -4.58 6.32
N PHE A 120 -1.17 -3.61 5.39
CA PHE A 120 -2.40 -3.25 4.67
C PHE A 120 -2.70 -4.13 3.46
N ALA A 121 -1.79 -5.04 3.08
CA ALA A 121 -1.94 -5.89 1.90
C ALA A 121 -2.85 -7.12 2.13
N GLY A 122 -3.62 -7.18 3.23
CA GLY A 122 -4.44 -8.35 3.54
C GLY A 122 -5.66 -8.56 2.62
N LEU A 123 -6.03 -7.53 1.86
CA LEU A 123 -7.06 -7.60 0.81
C LEU A 123 -6.47 -7.88 -0.58
N ALA A 124 -5.19 -8.25 -0.67
CA ALA A 124 -4.57 -8.64 -1.93
C ALA A 124 -5.37 -9.71 -2.67
N ASN A 125 -5.50 -9.53 -3.99
CA ASN A 125 -6.16 -10.44 -4.92
C ASN A 125 -5.54 -11.84 -4.79
N LYS A 126 -6.35 -12.85 -4.47
CA LYS A 126 -5.84 -14.20 -4.14
C LYS A 126 -5.36 -14.91 -5.39
N HIS A 127 -6.09 -14.76 -6.49
CA HIS A 127 -5.75 -15.36 -7.77
C HIS A 127 -4.37 -14.94 -8.24
N MET A 128 -4.07 -13.64 -8.18
CA MET A 128 -2.76 -13.11 -8.54
C MET A 128 -1.64 -13.75 -7.72
N LEU A 129 -1.83 -13.88 -6.41
CA LEU A 129 -0.83 -14.52 -5.55
C LEU A 129 -0.62 -15.97 -5.94
N ILE A 130 -1.68 -16.75 -6.17
CA ILE A 130 -1.58 -18.15 -6.61
C ILE A 130 -0.79 -18.26 -7.91
N VAL A 131 -1.10 -17.44 -8.91
CA VAL A 131 -0.39 -17.46 -10.20
C VAL A 131 1.08 -17.10 -10.01
N LEU A 132 1.39 -16.08 -9.20
CA LEU A 132 2.78 -15.67 -8.92
C LEU A 132 3.56 -16.72 -8.13
N GLU A 133 2.94 -17.35 -7.13
CA GLU A 133 3.51 -18.46 -6.37
C GLU A 133 3.82 -19.65 -7.30
N GLN A 134 2.90 -20.00 -8.21
CA GLN A 134 3.12 -21.09 -9.18
C GLN A 134 4.26 -20.79 -10.15
N MET A 135 4.39 -19.53 -10.59
CA MET A 135 5.41 -19.11 -11.55
C MET A 135 6.80 -18.99 -10.93
N THR A 136 6.89 -18.69 -9.64
CA THR A 136 8.17 -18.40 -8.97
C THR A 136 8.63 -19.45 -7.96
N GLY A 137 7.70 -20.25 -7.44
CA GLY A 137 7.95 -21.13 -6.29
C GLY A 137 8.09 -20.38 -4.96
N THR A 138 7.98 -19.06 -4.96
CA THR A 138 8.06 -18.22 -3.75
C THR A 138 6.72 -18.19 -3.06
N SER A 139 6.66 -18.49 -1.76
CA SER A 139 5.43 -18.37 -0.98
C SER A 139 5.08 -16.90 -0.70
N LEU A 140 3.83 -16.53 -0.95
CA LEU A 140 3.31 -15.17 -0.83
C LEU A 140 2.17 -15.11 0.21
N PRO A 141 2.46 -15.30 1.51
CA PRO A 141 1.44 -15.27 2.54
C PRO A 141 0.83 -13.88 2.64
N ARG A 142 -0.50 -13.84 2.49
CA ARG A 142 -1.27 -12.63 2.75
C ARG A 142 -1.19 -12.28 4.24
N PRO A 143 -0.89 -11.01 4.57
CA PRO A 143 -1.05 -10.57 5.94
C PRO A 143 -2.51 -10.68 6.34
N ARG A 144 -2.76 -10.82 7.64
CA ARG A 144 -4.13 -10.74 8.15
C ARG A 144 -4.72 -9.40 7.73
N ALA A 145 -5.88 -9.43 7.08
CA ALA A 145 -6.58 -8.19 6.73
C ALA A 145 -6.82 -7.39 8.01
N LEU A 146 -6.25 -6.18 8.05
CA LEU A 146 -6.52 -5.24 9.11
C LEU A 146 -8.03 -4.94 9.11
N PRO A 147 -8.65 -4.83 10.30
CA PRO A 147 -10.08 -4.61 10.38
C PRO A 147 -10.48 -3.34 9.61
N LYS A 148 -11.57 -3.41 8.82
CA LYS A 148 -12.09 -2.31 7.98
C LYS A 148 -12.27 -0.97 8.70
N ARG A 149 -12.34 -1.01 10.03
CA ARG A 149 -12.36 0.14 10.94
C ARG A 149 -11.46 -0.21 12.10
N GLU A 150 -10.41 0.57 12.29
CA GLU A 150 -9.74 0.62 13.58
C GLU A 150 -10.25 1.84 14.33
N SER A 151 -10.31 1.72 15.64
CA SER A 151 -10.77 2.79 16.52
C SER A 151 -9.60 3.12 17.42
N PHE A 152 -9.14 4.37 17.37
CA PHE A 152 -8.09 4.87 18.25
C PHE A 152 -8.71 5.69 19.37
N SER A 153 -8.20 5.48 20.57
CA SER A 153 -8.32 6.46 21.64
C SER A 153 -7.08 7.34 21.59
N VAL A 154 -7.26 8.66 21.61
CA VAL A 154 -6.15 9.61 21.74
C VAL A 154 -6.41 10.43 22.99
N SER A 155 -5.49 10.39 23.95
CA SER A 155 -5.50 11.25 25.13
C SER A 155 -4.29 12.17 25.11
N VAL A 156 -4.50 13.43 25.50
CA VAL A 156 -3.46 14.45 25.59
C VAL A 156 -3.49 15.02 27.00
N VAL A 157 -2.39 14.90 27.72
CA VAL A 157 -2.22 15.47 29.06
C VAL A 157 -1.18 16.58 28.98
N ARG A 158 -1.59 17.81 29.28
CA ARG A 158 -0.70 18.98 29.30
C ARG A 158 -0.14 19.22 30.69
N ASP A 159 1.16 19.44 30.80
CA ASP A 159 1.78 20.06 31.96
C ASP A 159 1.78 21.59 31.79
N PHE A 160 1.06 22.29 32.68
CA PHE A 160 0.95 23.75 32.65
C PHE A 160 2.21 24.48 33.13
N HIS A 161 3.16 23.79 33.77
CA HIS A 161 4.41 24.39 34.23
C HIS A 161 5.50 24.35 33.17
N THR A 162 5.54 23.29 32.35
CA THR A 162 6.56 23.08 31.31
C THR A 162 6.05 23.37 29.89
N ASP A 163 4.74 23.48 29.71
CA ASP A 163 4.05 23.56 28.41
C ASP A 163 4.28 22.33 27.51
N GLU A 164 4.70 21.22 28.11
CA GLU A 164 4.80 19.92 27.47
C GLU A 164 3.46 19.18 27.50
N ALA A 165 3.29 18.27 26.56
CA ALA A 165 2.14 17.40 26.42
C ALA A 165 2.60 15.96 26.27
N GLU A 166 2.03 15.09 27.08
CA GLU A 166 2.06 13.65 26.89
C GLU A 166 0.87 13.26 25.99
N VAL A 167 1.16 12.72 24.82
CA VAL A 167 0.16 12.23 23.87
C VAL A 167 0.17 10.72 23.87
N THR A 168 -0.91 10.12 24.35
CA THR A 168 -1.11 8.68 24.34
C THR A 168 -2.09 8.29 23.24
N VAL A 169 -1.70 7.35 22.39
CA VAL A 169 -2.54 6.77 21.37
C VAL A 169 -2.70 5.28 21.65
N GLU A 170 -3.94 4.83 21.76
CA GLU A 170 -4.28 3.42 21.98
C GLU A 170 -5.15 2.90 20.85
N ASN A 171 -4.81 1.72 20.33
CA ASN A 171 -5.71 0.95 19.47
C ASN A 171 -6.75 0.22 20.31
N ILE A 172 -8.00 0.67 20.28
CA ILE A 172 -9.09 0.13 21.12
C ILE A 172 -9.35 -1.36 20.85
N ARG A 173 -8.96 -1.88 19.68
CA ARG A 173 -9.16 -3.29 19.33
C ARG A 173 -7.99 -4.18 19.74
N THR A 174 -6.76 -3.70 19.59
CA THR A 174 -5.57 -4.53 19.90
C THR A 174 -5.03 -4.29 21.30
N GLY A 175 -5.42 -3.18 21.94
CA GLY A 175 -4.88 -2.74 23.23
C GLY A 175 -3.44 -2.22 23.14
N GLU A 176 -2.91 -2.03 21.93
CA GLU A 176 -1.56 -1.50 21.72
C GLU A 176 -1.54 0.00 21.96
N THR A 177 -0.52 0.48 22.69
CA THR A 177 -0.41 1.87 23.12
C THR A 177 0.95 2.45 22.77
N VAL A 178 0.96 3.68 22.26
CA VAL A 178 2.17 4.49 22.08
C VAL A 178 2.00 5.80 22.84
N VAL A 179 3.03 6.15 23.60
CA VAL A 179 3.13 7.43 24.31
C VAL A 179 4.21 8.27 23.66
N VAL A 180 3.92 9.56 23.44
CA VAL A 180 4.86 10.52 22.85
C VAL A 180 4.80 11.82 23.65
N ASP A 181 5.94 12.25 24.16
CA ASP A 181 6.09 13.53 24.87
C ASP A 181 6.64 14.62 23.94
N GLY A 182 6.17 15.85 24.13
CA GLY A 182 6.77 17.02 23.49
C GLY A 182 5.96 18.30 23.68
N PRO A 183 6.33 19.41 23.03
CA PRO A 183 5.65 20.69 23.23
C PRO A 183 4.17 20.62 22.82
N MET A 184 3.29 21.22 23.63
CA MET A 184 1.83 21.22 23.41
C MET A 184 1.42 21.69 22.01
N LEU A 185 2.17 22.64 21.43
CA LEU A 185 1.94 23.16 20.08
C LEU A 185 1.97 22.07 18.99
N PHE A 186 2.66 20.95 19.23
CA PHE A 186 2.81 19.84 18.30
C PHE A 186 1.96 18.61 18.68
N ALA A 187 1.09 18.70 19.69
CA ALA A 187 0.29 17.56 20.18
C ALA A 187 -0.51 16.85 19.08
N ALA A 188 -1.09 17.59 18.12
CA ALA A 188 -1.81 16.99 16.98
C ALA A 188 -0.87 16.21 16.03
N ALA A 189 0.35 16.72 15.82
CA ALA A 189 1.37 16.02 15.03
C ALA A 189 1.89 14.77 15.76
N PHE A 190 2.03 14.83 17.09
CA PHE A 190 2.36 13.68 17.91
C PHE A 190 1.25 12.64 17.96
N ALA A 191 -0.02 13.05 17.98
CA ALA A 191 -1.16 12.14 17.88
C ALA A 191 -1.17 11.43 16.51
N ALA A 192 -0.96 12.17 15.43
CA ALA A 192 -0.84 11.58 14.09
C ALA A 192 0.35 10.62 14.00
N ALA A 193 1.52 10.99 14.54
CA ALA A 193 2.70 10.13 14.60
C ALA A 193 2.51 8.92 15.52
N GLY A 194 1.76 9.08 16.62
CA GLY A 194 1.39 8.01 17.55
C GLY A 194 0.46 7.01 16.90
N ILE A 195 -0.58 7.48 16.18
CA ILE A 195 -1.43 6.63 15.35
C ILE A 195 -0.57 5.90 14.32
N GLN A 196 0.34 6.59 13.63
CA GLN A 196 1.27 5.97 12.68
C GLN A 196 2.20 4.94 13.32
N LYS A 197 2.65 5.15 14.56
CA LYS A 197 3.52 4.22 15.31
C LYS A 197 2.75 3.01 15.84
N VAL A 198 1.57 3.19 16.43
CA VAL A 198 0.64 2.12 16.82
C VAL A 198 0.22 1.31 15.58
N TRP A 199 0.14 1.96 14.42
CA TRP A 199 -0.12 1.31 13.13
C TRP A 199 1.11 0.75 12.42
N GLY A 200 2.32 1.10 12.84
CA GLY A 200 3.55 0.71 12.16
C GLY A 200 3.73 1.26 10.73
N VAL A 201 3.01 2.32 10.31
CA VAL A 201 3.10 2.84 8.92
C VAL A 201 3.09 4.38 8.83
N LEU A 202 4.10 4.91 8.13
CA LEU A 202 4.10 6.25 7.55
C LEU A 202 3.10 6.34 6.39
N ASN A 203 2.17 7.30 6.44
CA ASN A 203 1.09 7.54 5.45
C ASN A 203 0.05 6.40 5.32
N PRO A 204 -0.98 6.35 6.18
CA PRO A 204 -2.16 5.53 5.91
C PRO A 204 -2.80 5.94 4.57
N PRO A 205 -3.48 5.00 3.87
CA PRO A 205 -4.17 5.33 2.63
C PRO A 205 -5.16 6.50 2.85
N PRO A 206 -5.30 7.41 1.87
CA PRO A 206 -6.22 8.53 2.00
C PRO A 206 -7.62 8.00 2.29
N SER A 207 -8.20 8.57 3.33
CA SER A 207 -9.52 8.28 3.89
C SER A 207 -10.62 8.26 2.83
N TYR A 208 -10.92 7.09 2.28
CA TYR A 208 -12.24 6.79 1.74
C TYR A 208 -12.84 5.69 2.62
N HIS A 209 -13.41 6.16 3.73
CA HIS A 209 -14.48 5.58 4.57
C HIS A 209 -14.40 6.13 6.01
N VAL A 210 -14.25 7.46 6.14
CA VAL A 210 -14.74 8.19 7.33
C VAL A 210 -15.92 9.01 6.82
N GLN A 211 -17.09 8.38 6.76
CA GLN A 211 -18.35 9.11 6.89
C GLN A 211 -18.58 9.27 8.40
N ASP A 212 -19.04 10.45 8.78
CA ASP A 212 -19.26 10.97 10.14
C ASP A 212 -18.05 11.64 10.80
N TRP A 213 -17.76 12.86 10.33
CA TRP A 213 -17.16 13.92 11.17
C TRP A 213 -18.19 14.65 12.05
N ASP A 214 -19.48 14.34 11.93
CA ASP A 214 -20.57 15.14 12.50
C ASP A 214 -21.02 14.74 13.92
N ASN A 215 -20.38 13.75 14.56
CA ASN A 215 -20.78 13.31 15.91
C ASN A 215 -19.62 13.34 16.91
N LEU A 216 -18.98 14.51 17.03
CA LEU A 216 -18.24 14.89 18.24
C LEU A 216 -19.18 15.63 19.20
N THR A 217 -19.83 14.87 20.07
CA THR A 217 -20.36 15.34 21.37
C THR A 217 -19.87 14.40 22.45
#